data_AF-A0A7Y9WCB7-F1
#
_entry.id   AF-A0A7Y9WCB7-F1
#
_cell.length_a   1.000
_cell.length_b   1.000
_cell.length_c   1.000
_cell.angle_alpha   90.00
_cell.angle_beta   90.00
_cell.angle_gamma   90.00
#
_symmetry.space_group_name_H-M   'P 1'
#
loop_
_entity.id
_entity.type
_entity.pdbx_description
1 polymer ?
#
loop_
_entity_poly.entity_id
_entity_poly.type
_entity_poly.pdbx_seq_one_letter_code
_entity_poly.pdbx_strand_id
1 'polypeptide(L)'
;MADTQTIGFDDCWNRIGVRGDSSCERLDDYVRCLNCPVFEAAAARLLDRAIPRVDLALHEARVPAQAHRKHEGQNASESFLVFRIGDEWLALPTPVFKRIVQTRPIHTLPHRQHRAVLGVVNVQGELLVCLSLAHLLGFDAGGAAQDQRNKHDGRNDRNSRDDRARHELPRLLVVSRGEEHAVLPVDQVDGVHRIALDSFCPPPATLSQAAAAHTRAVAPWRGMSVGLLDADALFDTLNRSLG
;
A
#
# COMPACT_ATOMS: atom_id res chain seq x y z
N MET A 1 -19.54 15.43 -20.19
CA MET A 1 -18.67 16.60 -20.04
C MET A 1 -18.63 16.93 -18.56
N ALA A 2 -17.57 16.55 -17.86
CA ALA A 2 -17.45 16.80 -16.42
C ALA A 2 -16.93 18.22 -16.23
N ASP A 3 -17.83 19.10 -15.81
CA ASP A 3 -17.52 20.48 -15.47
C ASP A 3 -16.55 20.48 -14.30
N THR A 4 -15.28 20.80 -14.57
CA THR A 4 -14.26 20.95 -13.53
C THR A 4 -14.52 22.27 -12.85
N GLN A 5 -15.43 22.28 -11.86
CA GLN A 5 -15.63 23.44 -11.02
C GLN A 5 -14.35 23.69 -10.20
N THR A 6 -13.51 24.58 -10.71
CA THR A 6 -12.41 25.19 -9.97
C THR A 6 -13.01 26.06 -8.88
N ILE A 7 -12.98 25.59 -7.63
CA ILE A 7 -13.42 26.40 -6.50
C ILE A 7 -12.43 27.55 -6.35
N GLY A 8 -12.89 28.77 -6.59
CA GLY A 8 -12.14 29.98 -6.29
C GLY A 8 -12.22 30.30 -4.80
N PHE A 9 -11.19 29.94 -4.05
CA PHE A 9 -10.95 30.49 -2.71
C PHE A 9 -9.69 31.36 -2.74
N ASP A 10 -9.60 32.31 -1.81
CA ASP A 10 -8.41 33.13 -1.64
C ASP A 10 -7.27 32.26 -1.12
N ASP A 11 -6.35 31.89 -2.02
CA ASP A 11 -5.20 31.04 -1.73
C ASP A 11 -3.96 31.86 -1.33
N CYS A 12 -4.17 32.87 -0.49
CA CYS A 12 -3.13 33.83 -0.10
C CYS A 12 -1.86 33.16 0.44
N TRP A 13 -1.96 31.96 1.03
CA TRP A 13 -0.81 31.19 1.51
C TRP A 13 0.17 30.76 0.41
N ASN A 14 -0.29 30.60 -0.84
CA ASN A 14 0.55 30.28 -2.01
C ASN A 14 1.16 31.54 -2.66
N ARG A 15 0.51 32.70 -2.52
CA ARG A 15 0.93 33.96 -3.16
C ARG A 15 1.80 34.81 -2.25
N ILE A 16 1.28 35.13 -1.06
CA ILE A 16 1.91 36.06 -0.10
C ILE A 16 2.25 35.41 1.25
N GLY A 17 1.80 34.19 1.51
CA GLY A 17 2.05 33.49 2.78
C GLY A 17 3.28 32.59 2.75
N VAL A 18 3.32 31.60 3.65
CA VAL A 18 4.49 30.72 3.87
C VAL A 18 4.94 29.89 2.66
N ARG A 19 4.10 29.74 1.62
CA ARG A 19 4.48 29.09 0.35
C ARG A 19 4.70 30.08 -0.80
N GLY A 20 4.46 31.37 -0.56
CA GLY A 20 4.69 32.46 -1.50
C GLY A 20 5.90 33.29 -1.09
N ASP A 21 5.79 34.61 -1.18
CA ASP A 21 6.87 35.55 -0.84
C ASP A 21 6.95 35.94 0.65
N SER A 22 6.09 35.35 1.50
CA SER A 22 6.01 35.64 2.94
C SER A 22 5.72 37.11 3.30
N SER A 23 5.17 37.91 2.38
CA SER A 23 4.77 39.31 2.62
C SER A 23 3.44 39.48 3.39
N CYS A 24 2.76 38.38 3.72
CA CYS A 24 1.47 38.42 4.41
C CYS A 24 1.61 38.96 5.84
N GLU A 25 1.01 40.13 6.10
CA GLU A 25 0.97 40.80 7.41
C GLU A 25 0.40 39.91 8.54
N ARG A 26 -0.50 38.98 8.20
CA ARG A 26 -1.08 38.04 9.17
C ARG A 26 -0.08 37.01 9.71
N LEU A 27 1.11 36.89 9.13
CA LEU A 27 2.13 35.99 9.66
C LEU A 27 2.71 36.48 10.99
N ASP A 28 2.63 37.79 11.26
CA ASP A 28 3.10 38.36 12.53
C ASP A 28 2.25 37.85 13.71
N ASP A 29 0.93 37.72 13.50
CA ASP A 29 0.00 37.25 14.53
C ASP A 29 -0.09 35.72 14.61
N TYR A 30 -0.06 35.03 13.47
CA TYR A 30 -0.38 33.59 13.40
C TYR A 30 0.83 32.67 13.22
N VAL A 31 2.01 33.22 12.92
CA VAL A 31 3.31 32.54 12.70
C VAL A 31 3.34 31.59 11.49
N ARG A 32 2.24 30.88 11.20
CA ARG A 32 2.08 29.95 10.07
C ARG A 32 0.71 30.15 9.44
N CYS A 33 0.64 30.12 8.11
CA CYS A 33 -0.64 30.23 7.39
C CYS A 33 -1.67 29.19 7.81
N LEU A 34 -1.24 27.98 8.20
CA LEU A 34 -2.14 26.92 8.64
C LEU A 34 -2.93 27.27 9.92
N ASN A 35 -2.45 28.24 10.70
CA ASN A 35 -3.11 28.76 11.90
C ASN A 35 -3.97 30.01 11.62
N CYS A 36 -3.97 30.52 10.39
CA CYS A 36 -4.69 31.74 10.03
C CYS A 36 -6.16 31.43 9.68
N PRO A 37 -7.12 32.26 10.13
CA PRO A 37 -8.55 32.06 9.83
C PRO A 37 -8.89 31.94 8.34
N VAL A 38 -8.09 32.56 7.45
CA VAL A 38 -8.29 32.43 6.00
C VAL A 38 -8.01 31.01 5.51
N PHE A 39 -6.95 30.38 6.01
CA PHE A 39 -6.63 29.00 5.66
C PHE A 39 -7.66 28.03 6.25
N GLU A 40 -8.09 28.26 7.50
CA GLU A 40 -9.12 27.46 8.15
C GLU A 40 -10.44 27.50 7.36
N ALA A 41 -10.92 28.68 6.99
CA ALA A 41 -12.14 28.84 6.21
C ALA A 41 -12.04 28.18 4.82
N ALA A 42 -10.87 28.28 4.17
CA ALA A 42 -10.62 27.61 2.90
C ALA A 42 -10.60 26.08 3.04
N ALA A 43 -9.99 25.55 4.10
CA ALA A 43 -9.96 24.12 4.41
C ALA A 43 -11.35 23.57 4.72
N ALA A 44 -12.15 24.28 5.54
CA ALA A 44 -13.52 23.90 5.86
C ALA A 44 -14.39 23.81 4.59
N ARG A 45 -14.32 24.81 3.70
CA ARG A 45 -15.03 24.81 2.42
C ARG A 45 -14.63 23.66 1.50
N LEU A 46 -13.36 23.26 1.51
CA LEU A 46 -12.89 22.12 0.74
C LEU A 46 -13.47 20.80 1.28
N LEU A 47 -13.56 20.66 2.61
CA LEU A 47 -14.10 19.47 3.28
C LEU A 47 -15.62 19.36 3.12
N ASP A 48 -16.34 20.47 3.22
CA ASP A 48 -17.81 20.53 3.07
C ASP A 48 -18.26 20.38 1.61
N ARG A 49 -17.31 20.31 0.67
CA ARG A 49 -17.65 20.12 -0.74
C ARG A 49 -18.38 18.81 -0.92
N ALA A 50 -19.57 18.89 -1.52
CA ALA A 50 -20.26 17.72 -2.03
C ALA A 50 -19.30 16.93 -2.95
N ILE A 51 -18.88 15.75 -2.52
CA ILE A 51 -18.07 14.86 -3.34
C ILE A 51 -18.95 14.50 -4.54
N PRO A 52 -18.53 14.82 -5.79
CA PRO A 52 -19.29 14.42 -6.96
C PRO A 52 -19.52 12.93 -6.86
N ARG A 53 -20.78 12.49 -6.88
CA ARG A 53 -21.08 11.06 -6.94
C ARG A 53 -20.49 10.56 -8.25
N VAL A 54 -19.37 9.86 -8.14
CA VAL A 54 -18.85 9.08 -9.25
C VAL A 54 -19.89 8.00 -9.48
N ASP A 55 -20.51 8.02 -10.66
CA ASP A 55 -21.38 6.95 -11.08
C ASP A 55 -20.52 5.70 -11.30
N LEU A 56 -20.43 4.85 -10.28
CA LEU A 56 -19.66 3.61 -10.30
C LEU A 56 -20.14 2.67 -11.43
N ALA A 57 -21.40 2.79 -11.88
CA ALA A 57 -21.93 2.00 -12.99
C ALA A 57 -21.24 2.33 -14.33
N LEU A 58 -20.78 3.57 -14.52
CA LEU A 58 -20.01 3.94 -15.71
C LEU A 58 -18.57 3.40 -15.68
N HIS A 59 -18.03 3.09 -14.49
CA HIS A 59 -16.70 2.49 -14.34
C HIS A 59 -16.71 0.98 -14.59
N GLU A 60 -17.80 0.29 -14.26
CA GLU A 60 -18.00 -1.12 -14.59
C GLU A 60 -17.93 -1.37 -16.11
N ALA A 61 -18.41 -0.43 -16.93
CA ALA A 61 -18.37 -0.52 -18.38
C ALA A 61 -16.95 -0.41 -19.00
N ARG A 62 -15.96 0.06 -18.25
CA ARG A 62 -14.55 0.20 -18.70
C ARG A 62 -13.61 -0.88 -18.16
N VAL A 63 -14.09 -1.76 -17.27
CA VAL A 63 -13.33 -2.95 -16.90
C VAL A 63 -13.36 -3.90 -18.10
N PRO A 64 -12.21 -4.27 -18.70
CA PRO A 64 -12.21 -5.24 -19.80
C PRO A 64 -12.96 -6.49 -19.35
N ALA A 65 -13.86 -6.95 -20.22
CA ALA A 65 -14.86 -8.00 -20.02
C ALA A 65 -14.30 -9.41 -19.76
N GLN A 66 -13.16 -9.52 -19.05
CA GLN A 66 -12.61 -10.77 -18.53
C GLN A 66 -13.07 -11.06 -17.10
N ALA A 67 -13.62 -10.08 -16.37
CA ALA A 67 -14.04 -10.25 -14.96
C ALA A 67 -15.47 -10.82 -14.77
N HIS A 68 -16.27 -10.95 -15.83
CA HIS A 68 -17.68 -11.37 -15.73
C HIS A 68 -18.09 -12.48 -16.71
N ARG A 69 -17.20 -13.43 -17.00
CA ARG A 69 -17.70 -14.73 -17.45
C ARG A 69 -18.31 -15.42 -16.23
N LYS A 70 -19.64 -15.30 -16.08
CA LYS A 70 -20.45 -16.28 -15.33
C LYS A 70 -20.17 -17.65 -15.95
N HIS A 71 -19.16 -18.34 -15.43
CA HIS A 71 -18.99 -19.75 -15.69
C HIS A 71 -20.00 -20.48 -14.80
N GLU A 72 -21.11 -20.89 -15.41
CA GLU A 72 -21.96 -21.95 -14.88
C GLU A 72 -21.09 -23.20 -14.72
N GLY A 73 -20.81 -23.56 -13.46
CA GLY A 73 -19.79 -24.53 -13.06
C GLY A 73 -18.96 -23.96 -11.91
N GLN A 74 -19.59 -23.79 -10.74
CA GLN A 74 -19.05 -23.05 -9.59
C GLN A 74 -17.90 -23.81 -8.92
N ASN A 75 -16.69 -23.66 -9.45
CA ASN A 75 -15.50 -23.91 -8.63
C ASN A 75 -15.37 -22.74 -7.65
N ALA A 76 -15.40 -23.06 -6.36
CA ALA A 76 -15.20 -22.06 -5.31
C ALA A 76 -13.85 -21.34 -5.52
N SER A 77 -13.84 -20.01 -5.38
CA SER A 77 -12.63 -19.19 -5.54
C SER A 77 -12.54 -18.14 -4.44
N GLU A 78 -11.33 -17.89 -3.98
CA GLU A 78 -11.01 -16.87 -2.97
C GLU A 78 -10.27 -15.69 -3.64
N SER A 79 -10.39 -14.50 -3.05
CA SER A 79 -9.81 -13.25 -3.56
C SER A 79 -8.54 -12.90 -2.79
N PHE A 80 -7.43 -12.72 -3.50
CA PHE A 80 -6.12 -12.43 -2.93
C PHE A 80 -5.51 -11.17 -3.52
N LEU A 81 -4.80 -10.39 -2.71
CA LEU A 81 -3.87 -9.38 -3.22
C LEU A 81 -2.51 -10.04 -3.43
N VAL A 82 -2.01 -10.02 -4.67
CA VAL A 82 -0.72 -10.60 -5.06
C VAL A 82 0.37 -9.51 -5.05
N PHE A 83 1.47 -9.80 -4.39
CA PHE A 83 2.62 -8.90 -4.21
C PHE A 83 3.94 -9.69 -4.20
N ARG A 84 5.06 -8.98 -4.35
CA ARG A 84 6.40 -9.58 -4.41
C ARG A 84 7.32 -9.04 -3.33
N ILE A 85 8.16 -9.92 -2.78
CA ILE A 85 9.27 -9.58 -1.87
C ILE A 85 10.49 -10.39 -2.29
N GLY A 86 11.61 -9.74 -2.60
CA GLY A 86 12.72 -10.38 -3.27
C GLY A 86 12.25 -11.05 -4.55
N ASP A 87 12.63 -12.30 -4.77
CA ASP A 87 12.18 -13.07 -5.94
C ASP A 87 10.86 -13.83 -5.70
N GLU A 88 10.28 -13.70 -4.51
CA GLU A 88 9.12 -14.48 -4.07
C GLU A 88 7.80 -13.75 -4.31
N TRP A 89 6.89 -14.41 -5.03
CA TRP A 89 5.51 -13.96 -5.21
C TRP A 89 4.60 -14.55 -4.13
N LEU A 90 3.90 -13.67 -3.43
CA LEU A 90 3.05 -14.01 -2.30
C LEU A 90 1.66 -13.42 -2.47
N ALA A 91 0.69 -14.00 -1.77
CA ALA A 91 -0.67 -13.50 -1.73
C ALA A 91 -1.25 -13.59 -0.32
N LEU A 92 -2.03 -12.59 0.06
CA LEU A 92 -2.86 -12.61 1.27
C LEU A 92 -4.33 -12.40 0.88
N PRO A 93 -5.28 -12.97 1.63
CA PRO A 93 -6.70 -12.74 1.39
C PRO A 93 -7.02 -11.24 1.38
N THR A 94 -7.80 -10.77 0.41
CA THR A 94 -8.16 -9.34 0.33
C THR A 94 -8.77 -8.73 1.60
N PRO A 95 -9.56 -9.46 2.43
CA PRO A 95 -10.17 -8.87 3.63
C PRO A 95 -9.20 -8.32 4.68
N VAL A 96 -7.95 -8.77 4.70
CA VAL A 96 -6.96 -8.30 5.71
C VAL A 96 -6.35 -6.96 5.33
N PHE A 97 -6.49 -6.49 4.09
CA PHE A 97 -5.88 -5.25 3.65
C PHE A 97 -6.78 -4.05 3.95
N LYS A 98 -6.19 -3.04 4.59
CA LYS A 98 -6.82 -1.73 4.80
C LYS A 98 -6.42 -0.73 3.73
N ARG A 99 -5.13 -0.67 3.40
CA ARG A 99 -4.57 0.35 2.49
C ARG A 99 -3.33 -0.16 1.77
N ILE A 100 -3.08 0.37 0.57
CA ILE A 100 -1.81 0.25 -0.14
C ILE A 100 -1.30 1.67 -0.32
N VAL A 101 -0.15 1.99 0.26
CA VAL A 101 0.40 3.35 0.21
C VAL A 101 1.80 3.36 -0.38
N GLN A 102 2.22 4.52 -0.88
CA GLN A 102 3.59 4.73 -1.33
C GLN A 102 4.57 4.59 -0.17
N THR A 103 5.82 4.27 -0.48
CA THR A 103 6.89 4.21 0.52
C THR A 103 7.02 5.52 1.28
N ARG A 104 7.23 5.41 2.59
CA ARG A 104 7.45 6.52 3.50
C ARG A 104 8.65 6.22 4.40
N PRO A 105 9.30 7.24 4.99
CA PRO A 105 10.36 7.02 5.94
C PRO A 105 9.90 6.13 7.09
N ILE A 106 10.69 5.08 7.37
CA ILE A 106 10.48 4.20 8.53
C ILE A 106 11.44 4.65 9.62
N HIS A 107 10.91 5.03 10.78
CA HIS A 107 11.69 5.47 11.92
C HIS A 107 11.96 4.28 12.84
N THR A 108 13.23 4.00 13.11
CA THR A 108 13.63 2.88 13.98
C THR A 108 13.20 3.13 15.42
N LEU A 109 12.69 2.07 16.08
CA LEU A 109 12.39 2.07 17.50
C LEU A 109 13.64 1.74 18.33
N PRO A 110 13.96 2.49 19.39
CA PRO A 110 15.03 2.17 20.31
C PRO A 110 14.68 0.93 21.16
N HIS A 111 15.69 0.20 21.68
CA HIS A 111 15.55 -0.98 22.55
C HIS A 111 14.84 -2.20 21.90
N ARG A 112 15.14 -2.46 20.63
CA ARG A 112 14.55 -3.52 19.80
C ARG A 112 14.75 -4.93 20.35
N GLN A 113 13.68 -5.73 20.36
CA GLN A 113 13.72 -7.15 20.75
C GLN A 113 13.60 -8.14 19.57
N HIS A 114 13.01 -7.76 18.43
CA HIS A 114 12.78 -8.69 17.31
C HIS A 114 13.29 -8.19 15.95
N ARG A 115 14.02 -9.04 15.20
CA ARG A 115 14.65 -8.73 13.90
C ARG A 115 13.65 -8.34 12.80
N ALA A 116 12.41 -8.82 12.90
CA ALA A 116 11.38 -8.51 11.92
C ALA A 116 10.83 -7.08 12.03
N VAL A 117 10.94 -6.41 13.18
CA VAL A 117 10.38 -5.05 13.34
C VAL A 117 11.32 -4.06 12.67
N LEU A 118 10.87 -3.37 11.63
CA LEU A 118 11.63 -2.35 10.89
C LEU A 118 11.48 -0.94 11.46
N GLY A 119 10.40 -0.68 12.20
CA GLY A 119 10.23 0.54 12.99
C GLY A 119 8.79 0.98 13.02
N VAL A 120 8.55 2.28 13.01
CA VAL A 120 7.23 2.88 12.88
C VAL A 120 7.17 3.77 11.65
N VAL A 121 5.99 3.85 11.04
CA VAL A 121 5.75 4.67 9.85
C VAL A 121 4.41 5.40 9.99
N ASN A 122 4.39 6.67 9.60
CA ASN A 122 3.16 7.46 9.58
C ASN A 122 2.38 7.20 8.29
N VAL A 123 1.21 6.59 8.42
CA VAL A 123 0.26 6.40 7.32
C VAL A 123 -0.98 7.26 7.58
N GLN A 124 -1.14 8.33 6.81
CA GLN A 124 -2.31 9.23 6.89
C GLN A 124 -2.60 9.80 8.30
N GLY A 125 -1.57 10.08 9.09
CA GLY A 125 -1.72 10.64 10.45
C GLY A 125 -1.72 9.58 11.56
N GLU A 126 -1.71 8.30 11.19
CA GLU A 126 -1.67 7.16 12.10
C GLU A 126 -0.25 6.59 12.15
N LEU A 127 0.30 6.39 13.36
CA LEU A 127 1.62 5.80 13.55
C LEU A 127 1.48 4.28 13.68
N LEU A 128 1.94 3.54 12.68
CA LEU A 128 1.82 2.08 12.62
C LEU A 128 3.18 1.40 12.69
N VAL A 129 3.24 0.21 13.28
CA VAL A 129 4.46 -0.60 13.30
C VAL A 129 4.70 -1.22 11.93
N CYS A 130 5.92 -1.06 11.44
CA CYS A 130 6.37 -1.63 10.18
C CYS A 130 7.21 -2.88 10.42
N LEU A 131 6.86 -3.99 9.78
CA LEU A 131 7.51 -5.29 9.92
C LEU A 131 7.97 -5.83 8.57
N SER A 132 9.16 -6.44 8.54
CA SER A 132 9.74 -7.11 7.38
C SER A 132 9.18 -8.52 7.25
N LEU A 133 8.34 -8.72 6.24
CA LEU A 133 7.83 -10.06 5.93
C LEU A 133 8.96 -11.00 5.47
N ALA A 134 10.00 -10.49 4.79
CA ALA A 134 11.18 -11.29 4.45
C ALA A 134 11.86 -11.88 5.71
N HIS A 135 12.01 -11.08 6.77
CA HIS A 135 12.57 -11.59 8.03
C HIS A 135 11.64 -12.57 8.75
N LEU A 136 10.33 -12.38 8.67
CA LEU A 136 9.34 -13.30 9.27
C LEU A 136 9.30 -14.65 8.54
N LEU A 137 9.36 -14.63 7.21
CA LEU A 137 9.32 -15.83 6.37
C LEU A 137 10.71 -16.48 6.23
N GLY A 138 11.76 -15.85 6.76
CA GLY A 138 13.13 -16.37 6.69
C GLY A 138 13.72 -16.34 5.28
N PHE A 139 13.30 -15.39 4.43
CA PHE A 139 13.93 -15.15 3.14
C PHE A 139 15.27 -14.45 3.33
N ASP A 140 16.28 -14.87 2.58
CA ASP A 140 17.61 -14.28 2.64
C ASP A 140 17.53 -12.79 2.24
N ALA A 141 17.93 -11.94 3.18
CA ALA A 141 17.74 -10.50 3.13
C ALA A 141 18.75 -9.78 2.21
N GLY A 142 18.89 -10.26 0.97
CA GLY A 142 19.72 -9.64 -0.05
C GLY A 142 18.89 -8.75 -0.98
N GLY A 143 18.51 -7.53 -0.56
CA GLY A 143 18.04 -6.54 -1.55
C GLY A 143 17.28 -5.31 -1.06
N ALA A 144 16.54 -5.36 0.05
CA ALA A 144 15.56 -4.30 0.35
C ALA A 144 16.11 -3.09 1.15
N ALA A 145 17.35 -3.14 1.67
CA ALA A 145 17.87 -2.15 2.63
C ALA A 145 18.92 -1.15 2.09
N GLN A 146 19.32 -1.21 0.81
CA GLN A 146 20.42 -0.37 0.29
C GLN A 146 20.10 0.51 -0.93
N ASP A 147 18.98 0.30 -1.63
CA ASP A 147 18.75 0.97 -2.93
C ASP A 147 18.13 2.39 -2.84
N GLN A 148 18.00 2.96 -1.64
CA GLN A 148 17.50 4.34 -1.45
C GLN A 148 18.60 5.42 -1.48
N ARG A 149 19.89 5.05 -1.62
CA ARG A 149 21.00 6.03 -1.67
C ARG A 149 21.51 6.37 -3.07
N ASN A 150 21.11 5.65 -4.12
CA ASN A 150 21.66 5.84 -5.46
C ASN A 150 20.60 5.68 -6.56
N LYS A 151 19.84 6.75 -6.85
CA LYS A 151 19.11 6.93 -8.12
C LYS A 151 18.80 8.41 -8.33
N HIS A 152 19.86 9.19 -8.52
CA HIS A 152 19.81 10.45 -9.26
C HIS A 152 20.70 10.24 -10.49
N ASP A 153 20.06 9.92 -11.62
CA ASP A 153 20.47 10.31 -12.99
C ASP A 153 19.75 9.44 -14.04
N GLY A 154 19.24 10.07 -15.10
CA GLY A 154 19.02 9.38 -16.38
C GLY A 154 17.59 9.21 -16.92
N ARG A 155 16.95 10.33 -17.27
CA ARG A 155 16.17 10.64 -18.50
C ARG A 155 15.55 9.51 -19.40
N ASN A 156 14.25 9.71 -19.67
CA ASN A 156 13.44 9.44 -20.90
C ASN A 156 13.14 8.02 -21.40
N ASP A 157 11.89 7.57 -21.19
CA ASP A 157 11.05 6.93 -22.24
C ASP A 157 9.58 6.88 -21.78
N ARG A 158 8.71 7.77 -22.29
CA ARG A 158 7.59 8.31 -21.49
C ARG A 158 6.19 7.68 -21.61
N ASN A 159 5.85 6.84 -22.60
CA ASN A 159 4.42 6.52 -22.83
C ASN A 159 3.97 5.03 -22.80
N SER A 160 4.87 4.04 -22.75
CA SER A 160 4.49 2.62 -22.54
C SER A 160 5.20 1.93 -21.39
N ARG A 161 6.15 2.62 -20.75
CA ARG A 161 6.81 2.20 -19.51
C ARG A 161 6.08 2.66 -18.26
N ASP A 162 5.18 3.64 -18.36
CA ASP A 162 4.57 4.30 -17.19
C ASP A 162 3.66 3.34 -16.39
N ASP A 163 2.89 2.46 -17.03
CA ASP A 163 2.09 1.47 -16.29
C ASP A 163 2.95 0.35 -15.68
N ARG A 164 3.92 -0.24 -16.40
CA ARG A 164 4.78 -1.30 -15.84
C ARG A 164 5.73 -0.78 -14.76
N ALA A 165 6.33 0.39 -14.97
CA ALA A 165 7.19 1.03 -13.97
C ALA A 165 6.42 1.45 -12.71
N ARG A 166 5.12 1.79 -12.81
CA ARG A 166 4.29 2.06 -11.62
C ARG A 166 4.06 0.84 -10.74
N HIS A 167 3.98 -0.35 -11.33
CA HIS A 167 3.75 -1.60 -10.61
C HIS A 167 5.03 -2.19 -10.01
N GLU A 168 6.20 -1.90 -10.57
CA GLU A 168 7.51 -2.35 -10.07
C GLU A 168 8.09 -1.47 -8.94
N LEU A 169 7.30 -0.53 -8.42
CA LEU A 169 7.71 0.36 -7.35
C LEU A 169 7.35 -0.22 -5.98
N PRO A 170 8.24 -0.07 -4.98
CA PRO A 170 7.97 -0.53 -3.64
C PRO A 170 6.71 0.13 -3.06
N ARG A 171 6.02 -0.61 -2.19
CA ARG A 171 4.77 -0.19 -1.52
C ARG A 171 4.80 -0.58 -0.06
N LEU A 172 3.97 0.10 0.72
CA LEU A 172 3.64 -0.28 2.07
C LEU A 172 2.21 -0.82 2.08
N LEU A 173 2.05 -2.08 2.47
CA LEU A 173 0.75 -2.72 2.66
C LEU A 173 0.34 -2.53 4.11
N VAL A 174 -0.82 -1.89 4.33
CA VAL A 174 -1.42 -1.79 5.66
C VAL A 174 -2.39 -2.96 5.81
N VAL A 175 -2.09 -3.84 6.75
CA VAL A 175 -2.89 -5.04 7.04
C VAL A 175 -3.47 -4.97 8.44
N SER A 176 -4.61 -5.61 8.66
CA SER A 176 -5.25 -5.67 9.98
C SER A 176 -6.08 -6.92 10.21
N ARG A 177 -6.15 -7.34 11.47
CA ARG A 177 -7.09 -8.35 11.99
C ARG A 177 -7.66 -7.86 13.33
N GLY A 178 -8.93 -7.49 13.36
CA GLY A 178 -9.52 -6.84 14.54
C GLY A 178 -8.85 -5.48 14.80
N GLU A 179 -8.32 -5.29 16.01
CA GLU A 179 -7.58 -4.09 16.43
C GLU A 179 -6.06 -4.18 16.14
N GLU A 180 -5.61 -5.32 15.60
CA GLU A 180 -4.20 -5.55 15.28
C GLU A 180 -3.88 -4.92 13.93
N HIS A 181 -2.92 -4.01 13.89
CA HIS A 181 -2.53 -3.28 12.69
C HIS A 181 -1.02 -3.35 12.44
N ALA A 182 -0.63 -3.61 11.20
CA ALA A 182 0.77 -3.67 10.80
C ALA A 182 0.99 -3.12 9.38
N VAL A 183 2.22 -2.68 9.13
CA VAL A 183 2.67 -2.25 7.81
C VAL A 183 3.75 -3.17 7.28
N LEU A 184 3.53 -3.74 6.09
CA LEU A 184 4.47 -4.64 5.42
C LEU A 184 5.05 -3.93 4.18
N PRO A 185 6.37 -3.67 4.13
CA PRO A 185 7.00 -3.21 2.90
C PRO A 185 7.10 -4.36 1.91
N VAL A 186 6.77 -4.08 0.65
CA VAL A 186 6.84 -5.02 -0.47
C VAL A 186 7.50 -4.33 -1.66
N ASP A 187 8.16 -5.11 -2.51
CA ASP A 187 8.87 -4.58 -3.67
C ASP A 187 7.91 -4.20 -4.80
N GLN A 188 6.79 -4.92 -4.90
CA GLN A 188 5.81 -4.73 -5.95
C GLN A 188 4.45 -5.27 -5.54
N VAL A 189 3.39 -4.61 -6.02
CA VAL A 189 2.01 -5.11 -5.95
C VAL A 189 1.53 -5.33 -7.37
N ASP A 190 1.08 -6.54 -7.68
CA ASP A 190 0.48 -6.80 -8.99
C ASP A 190 -1.00 -6.41 -9.01
N GLY A 191 -1.75 -6.79 -7.98
CA GLY A 191 -3.18 -6.47 -7.88
C GLY A 191 -4.00 -7.57 -7.23
N VAL A 192 -5.32 -7.43 -7.33
CA VAL A 192 -6.28 -8.41 -6.79
C VAL A 192 -6.57 -9.48 -7.83
N HIS A 193 -6.48 -10.74 -7.42
CA HIS A 193 -6.73 -11.92 -8.24
C HIS A 193 -7.70 -12.88 -7.55
N ARG A 194 -8.59 -13.49 -8.32
CA ARG A 194 -9.38 -14.64 -7.85
C ARG A 194 -8.64 -15.92 -8.18
N ILE A 195 -8.42 -16.75 -7.17
CA ILE A 195 -7.72 -18.03 -7.31
C ILE A 195 -8.70 -19.13 -6.93
N ALA A 196 -8.86 -20.12 -7.81
CA ALA A 196 -9.78 -21.23 -7.60
C ALA A 196 -9.21 -22.20 -6.55
N LEU A 197 -10.08 -22.67 -5.64
CA LEU A 197 -9.66 -23.50 -4.51
C LEU A 197 -9.09 -24.86 -4.94
N ASP A 198 -9.54 -25.38 -6.08
CA ASP A 198 -9.06 -26.62 -6.68
C ASP A 198 -7.63 -26.52 -7.25
N SER A 199 -7.14 -25.30 -7.49
CA SER A 199 -5.78 -25.05 -7.94
C SER A 199 -4.75 -25.00 -6.80
N PHE A 200 -5.21 -25.08 -5.55
CA PHE A 200 -4.34 -24.99 -4.38
C PHE A 200 -3.54 -26.29 -4.24
N CYS A 201 -2.23 -26.13 -4.21
CA CYS A 201 -1.26 -27.19 -3.96
C CYS A 201 -0.68 -27.01 -2.55
N PRO A 202 -0.26 -28.09 -1.87
CA PRO A 202 0.43 -27.97 -0.59
C PRO A 202 1.76 -27.20 -0.76
N PRO A 203 2.22 -26.49 0.28
CA PRO A 203 3.52 -25.82 0.25
C PRO A 203 4.64 -26.83 -0.03
N PRO A 204 5.58 -26.52 -0.95
CA PRO A 204 6.65 -27.45 -1.28
C PRO A 204 7.60 -27.65 -0.09
N ALA A 205 8.13 -28.87 0.05
CA ALA A 205 9.03 -29.25 1.15
C ALA A 205 10.37 -28.47 1.17
N THR A 206 10.68 -27.75 0.09
CA THR A 206 11.88 -26.91 -0.04
C THR A 206 11.73 -25.54 0.63
N LEU A 207 10.52 -25.15 1.04
CA LEU A 207 10.32 -23.90 1.78
C LEU A 207 11.02 -23.96 3.13
N SER A 208 11.53 -22.80 3.59
CA SER A 208 12.03 -22.67 4.95
C SER A 208 10.92 -23.01 5.95
N GLN A 209 11.30 -23.48 7.14
CA GLN A 209 10.31 -23.81 8.18
C GLN A 209 9.39 -22.62 8.51
N ALA A 210 9.96 -21.41 8.55
CA ALA A 210 9.21 -20.19 8.79
C ALA A 210 8.24 -19.87 7.64
N ALA A 211 8.69 -19.96 6.38
CA ALA A 211 7.82 -19.75 5.23
C ALA A 211 6.69 -20.80 5.16
N ALA A 212 6.99 -22.07 5.41
CA ALA A 212 6.01 -23.15 5.44
C ALA A 212 4.95 -22.94 6.53
N ALA A 213 5.35 -22.48 7.73
CA ALA A 213 4.42 -22.20 8.84
C ALA A 213 3.44 -21.05 8.54
N HIS A 214 3.76 -20.19 7.59
CA HIS A 214 2.93 -19.05 7.19
C HIS A 214 2.28 -19.23 5.82
N THR A 215 2.50 -20.36 5.13
CA THR A 215 1.94 -20.61 3.81
C THR A 215 0.81 -21.63 3.91
N ARG A 216 -0.42 -21.19 3.61
CA ARG A 216 -1.60 -22.05 3.54
C ARG A 216 -1.55 -23.00 2.34
N ALA A 217 -1.14 -22.48 1.18
CA ALA A 217 -1.05 -23.23 -0.07
C ALA A 217 -0.17 -22.50 -1.09
N VAL A 218 0.12 -23.15 -2.21
CA VAL A 218 0.71 -22.54 -3.41
C VAL A 218 -0.28 -22.69 -4.56
N ALA A 219 -0.41 -21.67 -5.41
CA ALA A 219 -1.28 -21.73 -6.57
C ALA A 219 -0.54 -21.30 -7.85
N PRO A 220 -0.96 -21.80 -9.02
CA PRO A 220 -0.45 -21.29 -10.29
C PRO A 220 -0.93 -19.86 -10.54
N TRP A 221 -0.01 -18.98 -10.92
CA TRP A 221 -0.29 -17.58 -11.23
C TRP A 221 0.61 -17.10 -12.37
N ARG A 222 0.01 -16.73 -13.50
CA ARG A 222 0.72 -16.21 -14.71
C ARG A 222 1.91 -17.04 -15.19
N GLY A 223 1.82 -18.36 -15.08
CA GLY A 223 2.90 -19.27 -15.47
C GLY A 223 4.01 -19.42 -14.42
N MET A 224 3.81 -18.85 -13.23
CA MET A 224 4.67 -19.00 -12.05
C MET A 224 3.85 -19.57 -10.88
N SER A 225 4.50 -19.81 -9.74
CA SER A 225 3.84 -20.14 -8.47
C SER A 225 3.69 -18.90 -7.60
N VAL A 226 2.57 -18.78 -6.89
CA VAL A 226 2.37 -17.78 -5.83
C VAL A 226 2.11 -18.49 -4.49
N GLY A 227 2.82 -18.07 -3.44
CA GLY A 227 2.60 -18.55 -2.07
C GLY A 227 1.39 -17.85 -1.44
N LEU A 228 0.34 -18.60 -1.14
CA LEU A 228 -0.85 -18.12 -0.44
C LEU A 228 -0.57 -18.16 1.06
N LEU A 229 -0.42 -17.00 1.67
CA LEU A 229 -0.11 -16.87 3.08
C LEU A 229 -1.36 -17.10 3.94
N ASP A 230 -1.17 -17.79 5.05
CA ASP A 230 -2.15 -17.91 6.11
C ASP A 230 -2.16 -16.61 6.90
N ALA A 231 -3.27 -15.86 6.78
CA ALA A 231 -3.43 -14.59 7.46
C ALA A 231 -3.35 -14.73 8.98
N ASP A 232 -3.99 -15.76 9.55
CA ASP A 232 -4.07 -15.93 11.00
C ASP A 232 -2.70 -16.27 11.59
N ALA A 233 -1.99 -17.23 10.98
CA ALA A 233 -0.64 -17.58 11.40
C ALA A 233 0.33 -16.40 11.26
N LEU A 234 0.14 -15.57 10.23
CA LEU A 234 0.92 -14.35 10.04
C LEU A 234 0.66 -13.35 11.17
N PHE A 235 -0.59 -12.99 11.45
CA PHE A 235 -0.93 -12.03 12.50
C PHE A 235 -0.51 -12.50 13.89
N ASP A 236 -0.67 -13.79 14.19
CA ASP A 236 -0.20 -14.36 15.47
C ASP A 236 1.31 -14.15 15.65
N THR A 237 2.08 -14.24 14.57
CA THR A 237 3.53 -14.04 14.59
C THR A 237 3.92 -12.57 14.63
N LEU A 238 3.15 -11.71 13.94
CA LEU A 238 3.29 -10.26 14.03
C LEU A 238 3.11 -9.79 15.48
N ASN A 239 2.05 -10.21 16.17
CA ASN A 239 1.79 -9.80 17.54
C ASN A 239 2.85 -10.30 18.52
N ARG A 240 3.31 -11.55 18.38
CA ARG A 240 4.44 -12.06 19.17
C ARG A 240 5.74 -11.31 18.94
N SER A 241 5.92 -10.66 17.78
CA SER A 241 7.09 -9.84 17.49
C SER A 241 7.00 -8.43 18.09
N LEU A 242 5.80 -8.02 18.56
CA LEU A 242 5.51 -6.70 19.13
C LEU A 242 5.48 -6.70 20.66
N GLY A 243 5.22 -7.85 21.30
CA GLY A 243 5.27 -8.04 22.75
C GLY A 243 6.66 -8.43 23.24
#